data_AF-A0A3D1QCL5-F1
#
_entry.id   AF-A0A3D1QCL5-F1
#
_cell.length_a   1.000
_cell.length_b   1.000
_cell.length_c   1.000
_cell.angle_alpha   90.00
_cell.angle_beta   90.00
_cell.angle_gamma   90.00
#
_symmetry.space_group_name_H-M   'P 1'
#
loop_
_entity.id
_entity.type
_entity.pdbx_description
1 polymer ?
#
loop_
_entity_poly.entity_id
_entity_poly.type
_entity_poly.pdbx_seq_one_letter_code
_entity_poly.pdbx_strand_id
1 'polypeptide(L)' 'GADFRLKDAALYEHYYELLHAQPGLLKEAVYGLPELYRQEIKAARLIANPGCFPTSAIVPLAPL' A
#
# COMPACT_ATOMS: atom_id res chain seq x y z
N GLY A 1 -2.25 9.43 -2.93
CA GLY A 1 -1.14 9.13 -3.85
C GLY A 1 -0.79 7.65 -3.78
N ALA A 2 0.28 7.23 -4.45
CA ALA A 2 0.76 5.86 -4.43
C ALA A 2 2.00 5.65 -3.53
N ASP A 3 2.48 6.74 -2.93
CA ASP A 3 3.80 6.85 -2.30
C ASP A 3 4.05 5.79 -1.24
N PHE A 4 3.05 5.51 -0.40
CA PHE A 4 3.17 4.55 0.70
C PHE A 4 2.64 3.14 0.38
N ARG A 5 2.26 2.86 -0.87
CA ARG A 5 1.67 1.56 -1.25
C ARG A 5 2.72 0.45 -1.30
N LEU A 6 3.96 0.79 -1.64
CA LEU A 6 5.07 -0.15 -1.70
C LEU A 6 5.83 -0.13 -0.37
N LYS A 7 6.14 -1.30 0.17
CA LYS A 7 6.88 -1.44 1.43
C LYS A 7 8.38 -1.25 1.28
N ASP A 8 8.87 -1.24 0.05
CA ASP A 8 10.27 -1.16 -0.30
C ASP A 8 10.55 0.15 -1.06
N ALA A 9 11.50 0.93 -0.53
CA ALA A 9 11.91 2.19 -1.13
C ALA A 9 12.65 1.99 -2.47
N ALA A 10 13.39 0.88 -2.63
CA ALA A 10 14.05 0.57 -3.89
C ALA A 10 13.02 0.23 -4.99
N LEU A 11 11.95 -0.46 -4.61
CA LEU A 11 10.85 -0.76 -5.53
C LEU A 11 10.07 0.51 -5.91
N TYR A 12 9.90 1.43 -4.95
CA TYR A 12 9.34 2.75 -5.24
C TYR A 12 10.20 3.51 -6.24
N GLU A 13 11.51 3.61 -5.99
CA GLU A 13 12.43 4.28 -6.90
C GLU A 13 12.42 3.66 -8.30
N HIS A 14 12.38 2.32 -8.38
CA HIS A 14 12.30 1.62 -9.66
C HIS A 14 11.05 1.97 -10.48
N TYR A 15 9.86 2.01 -9.87
CA TYR A 15 8.61 2.24 -10.60
C TYR A 15 8.22 3.71 -10.77
N TYR A 16 8.65 4.57 -9.84
CA TYR A 16 8.29 5.97 -9.84
C TYR A 16 9.43 6.88 -10.30
N GLU A 17 10.62 6.32 -10.57
CA GLU A 17 11.82 7.04 -11.01
C GLU A 17 12.22 8.19 -10.06
N LEU A 18 11.89 8.02 -8.77
CA LEU A 18 12.03 9.04 -7.73
C LEU A 18 12.43 8.39 -6.41
N LEU A 19 13.33 9.04 -5.68
CA LEU A 19 13.65 8.64 -4.31
C LEU A 19 12.43 8.87 -3.41
N HIS A 20 12.04 7.84 -2.66
CA HIS A 20 10.93 7.96 -1.72
C HIS A 20 11.30 8.96 -0.62
N ALA A 21 10.50 10.02 -0.44
CA ALA A 21 10.84 11.10 0.49
C ALA A 21 10.83 10.69 1.98
N GLN A 22 10.04 9.67 2.35
CA GLN A 22 9.87 9.22 3.74
C GLN A 22 9.96 7.68 3.88
N PRO A 23 11.12 7.07 3.57
CA PRO A 23 11.26 5.61 3.49
C PRO A 23 11.00 4.92 4.85
N GLY A 24 11.28 5.60 5.96
CA GLY A 24 11.03 5.08 7.32
C GLY A 24 9.55 4.83 7.62
N LEU A 25 8.63 5.56 6.97
CA LEU A 25 7.19 5.40 7.16
C LEU A 25 6.57 4.28 6.31
N LEU A 26 7.29 3.76 5.31
CA LEU A 26 6.77 2.69 4.44
C LEU A 26 6.37 1.46 5.25
N LYS A 27 7.16 1.11 6.28
CA LYS A 27 6.87 -0.02 7.17
C LYS A 27 5.59 0.17 7.98
N GLU A 28 5.29 1.41 8.38
CA GLU A 28 4.11 1.75 9.19
C GLU A 28 2.81 1.75 8.36
N ALA A 29 2.87 2.14 7.08
CA ALA A 29 1.68 2.33 6.26
C ALA A 29 0.84 1.04 6.07
N VAL A 30 -0.41 1.00 6.50
CA VAL A 30 -1.28 -0.17 6.23
C VAL A 30 -1.92 -0.04 4.86
N TYR A 31 -1.93 -1.13 4.07
CA TYR A 31 -2.57 -1.12 2.77
C TYR A 31 -4.09 -1.05 2.92
N GLY A 32 -4.70 -0.04 2.30
CA GLY A 32 -6.10 0.33 2.55
C GLY A 32 -7.14 -0.53 1.83
N LEU A 33 -7.01 -1.86 1.89
CA LEU A 33 -7.98 -2.80 1.30
C LEU A 33 -8.77 -3.51 2.43
N PRO A 34 -9.97 -3.02 2.80
CA PRO A 34 -10.69 -3.49 3.99
C PRO A 34 -11.11 -4.96 3.96
N GLU A 35 -11.27 -5.55 2.78
CA GLU A 35 -11.58 -6.97 2.63
C GLU A 35 -10.46 -7.85 3.18
N LEU A 36 -9.21 -7.38 3.14
CA LEU A 36 -8.03 -8.14 3.58
C LEU A 36 -7.43 -7.63 4.89
N TYR A 37 -7.42 -6.31 5.11
CA TYR A 37 -6.65 -5.68 6.20
C TYR A 37 -7.54 -4.93 7.20
N ARG A 38 -8.80 -5.35 7.38
CA ARG A 38 -9.80 -4.63 8.20
C ARG A 38 -9.31 -4.33 9.62
N GLN A 39 -8.59 -5.25 10.25
CA GLN A 39 -8.18 -5.09 11.65
C GLN A 39 -6.99 -4.16 11.78
N GLU A 40 -6.01 -4.28 10.89
CA GLU A 40 -4.83 -3.44 10.81
C GLU A 40 -5.22 -1.99 10.49
N ILE A 41 -6.19 -1.81 9.58
CA ILE A 41 -6.72 -0.48 9.22
C ILE A 41 -7.29 0.24 10.45
N LYS A 42 -7.96 -0.47 11.37
CA LYS A 42 -8.55 0.16 12.58
C LYS A 42 -7.49 0.73 13.53
N ALA A 43 -6.30 0.13 13.56
CA ALA A 43 -5.19 0.57 14.39
C ALA A 43 -4.20 1.46 13.64
N ALA A 44 -4.37 1.64 12.32
CA ALA A 44 -3.41 2.33 11.47
C ALA A 44 -3.45 3.85 11.66
N ARG A 45 -2.29 4.46 11.86
CA ARG A 45 -2.10 5.92 11.80
C ARG A 45 -1.88 6.41 10.36
N LEU A 46 -1.34 5.55 9.50
CA LEU A 46 -1.06 5.83 8.09
C LEU A 46 -1.66 4.73 7.22
N ILE A 47 -2.55 5.11 6.30
CA ILE A 47 -3.23 4.19 5.38
C ILE A 47 -2.82 4.52 3.94
N ALA A 48 -2.27 3.54 3.25
CA ALA A 48 -1.95 3.61 1.82
C ALA A 48 -3.17 3.13 1.02
N ASN A 49 -4.06 4.05 0.66
CA ASN A 49 -5.27 3.72 -0.10
C ASN A 49 -4.92 3.11 -1.47
N PRO A 50 -5.43 1.91 -1.82
CA PRO A 50 -5.13 1.21 -3.06
C PRO A 50 -5.52 2.00 -4.32
N GLY A 51 -4.96 1.62 -5.45
CA GLY A 51 -5.40 2.10 -6.76
C GLY A 51 -6.65 1.34 -7.23
N CYS A 52 -7.42 1.93 -8.15
CA CYS A 52 -8.62 1.31 -8.70
C CYS A 52 -8.34 -0.07 -9.36
N PHE A 53 -7.30 -0.17 -10.18
CA PHE A 53 -6.91 -1.43 -10.84
C PHE A 53 -6.43 -2.51 -9.84
N PRO A 54 -5.51 -2.21 -8.89
CA PRO A 54 -5.17 -3.16 -7.83
C PRO A 54 -6.39 -3.67 -7.05
N THR A 55 -7.33 -2.80 -6.69
CA THR A 55 -8.54 -3.23 -5.97
C THR A 55 -9.35 -4.23 -6.79
N SER A 56 -9.62 -3.94 -8.08
CA SER A 56 -10.40 -4.84 -8.94
C SER A 56 -9.68 -6.15 -9.26
N ALA A 57 -8.34 -6.18 -9.19
CA ALA A 57 -7.55 -7.39 -9.39
C ALA A 57 -7.44 -8.21 -8.09
N ILE A 58 -7.08 -7.59 -6.97
CA ILE A 58 -6.76 -8.28 -5.71
C ILE A 58 -8.02 -8.89 -5.09
N VAL A 59 -9.13 -8.14 -4.99
CA VAL A 59 -10.34 -8.62 -4.30
C VAL A 59 -10.88 -9.95 -4.86
N PRO A 60 -11.08 -10.11 -6.18
CA PRO A 60 -11.57 -11.38 -6.72
C PRO A 60 -10.54 -12.50 -6.70
N LEU A 61 -9.24 -12.19 -6.67
CA LEU A 61 -8.16 -13.18 -6.62
C LEU A 61 -7.84 -13.63 -5.18
N ALA A 62 -8.16 -12.83 -4.17
CA ALA A 62 -7.87 -13.13 -2.77
C ALA A 62 -8.49 -14.44 -2.22
N PRO A 63 -9.70 -14.88 -2.63
CA PRO A 63 -10.25 -16.15 -2.16
C PRO A 63 -9.80 -17.39 -2.95
N LEU A 64 -8.97 -17.24 -3.99
CA LEU A 64 -8.44 -18.36 -4.80
C LEU A 64 -7.23 -19.01 -4.12
#